data_AF-A0A246JWV3-F1
#
_entry.id   AF-A0A246JWV3-F1
#
_cell.length_a   1.000
_cell.length_b   1.000
_cell.length_c   1.000
_cell.angle_alpha   90.00
_cell.angle_beta   90.00
_cell.angle_gamma   90.00
#
_symmetry.space_group_name_H-M   'P 1'
#
loop_
_entity.id
_entity.type
_entity.pdbx_description
1 polymer ?
#
loop_
_entity_poly.entity_id
_entity_poly.type
_entity_poly.pdbx_seq_one_letter_code
_entity_poly.pdbx_strand_id
1 'polypeptide(L)'
;MYTRHAQLRCQQRGISPEAVEAILAYGNARRHDGADVYYLDKRARCRAEAALGRPRYCRIEKALDSYLVLADDGSLITAAHRLRRLKF
;
A
#
# COMPACT_ATOMS: atom_id res chain seq x y z
N MET A 1 -11.38 -3.76 -4.89
CA MET A 1 -11.34 -5.09 -5.56
C MET A 1 -9.94 -5.29 -6.14
N TYR A 2 -9.40 -6.51 -6.22
CA TYR A 2 -8.11 -6.73 -6.90
C TYR A 2 -8.32 -7.10 -8.37
N THR A 3 -7.55 -6.48 -9.26
CA THR A 3 -7.38 -7.01 -10.62
C THR A 3 -6.51 -8.27 -10.60
N ARG A 4 -6.62 -9.11 -11.63
CA ARG A 4 -5.74 -10.27 -11.82
C ARG A 4 -4.26 -9.85 -11.87
N HIS A 5 -3.97 -8.70 -12.48
CA HIS A 5 -2.62 -8.14 -12.50
C HIS A 5 -2.13 -7.81 -11.08
N ALA A 6 -2.93 -7.08 -10.29
CA ALA A 6 -2.56 -6.73 -8.92
C ALA A 6 -2.32 -7.95 -8.02
N GLN A 7 -3.18 -8.98 -8.10
CA GLN A 7 -3.01 -10.22 -7.34
C GLN A 7 -1.64 -10.86 -7.62
N LEU A 8 -1.30 -11.03 -8.89
CA LEU A 8 0.00 -11.57 -9.31
C LEU A 8 1.16 -10.71 -8.82
N ARG A 9 1.06 -9.38 -8.94
CA ARG A 9 2.13 -8.46 -8.52
C ARG A 9 2.34 -8.46 -7.00
N CYS A 10 1.27 -8.56 -6.22
CA CYS A 10 1.34 -8.67 -4.76
C CYS A 10 2.05 -9.97 -4.35
N GLN A 11 1.65 -11.10 -4.94
CA GLN A 11 2.26 -12.41 -4.67
C GLN A 11 3.75 -12.42 -5.02
N GLN A 12 4.12 -11.95 -6.22
CA GLN A 12 5.52 -11.90 -6.68
C GLN A 12 6.43 -11.04 -5.79
N ARG A 13 5.85 -10.08 -5.06
CA ARG A 13 6.61 -9.14 -4.22
C ARG A 13 6.45 -9.38 -2.72
N GLY A 14 5.76 -10.45 -2.32
CA GLY A 14 5.49 -10.75 -0.92
C GLY A 14 4.68 -9.66 -0.21
N ILE A 15 3.80 -8.96 -0.93
CA ILE A 15 2.91 -7.95 -0.34
C ILE A 15 1.64 -8.69 0.09
N SER A 16 1.47 -8.85 1.40
CA SER A 16 0.30 -9.55 1.95
C SER A 16 -0.98 -8.71 1.79
N PRO A 17 -2.16 -9.35 1.74
CA PRO A 17 -3.43 -8.64 1.77
C PRO A 17 -3.56 -7.71 2.99
N GLU A 18 -3.06 -8.16 4.14
CA GLU A 18 -3.00 -7.37 5.39
C GLU A 18 -2.19 -6.07 5.23
N ALA A 19 -1.08 -6.12 4.49
CA ALA A 19 -0.30 -4.92 4.18
C ALA A 19 -1.04 -3.98 3.21
N VAL A 20 -1.74 -4.53 2.22
CA VAL A 20 -2.57 -3.72 1.31
C VAL A 20 -3.67 -3.01 2.08
N GLU A 21 -4.40 -3.73 2.92
CA GLU A 21 -5.45 -3.15 3.77
C GLU A 21 -4.90 -2.06 4.69
N ALA A 22 -3.73 -2.28 5.31
CA ALA A 22 -3.10 -1.28 6.16
C ALA A 22 -2.70 -0.02 5.37
N ILE A 23 -2.17 -0.16 4.15
CA ILE A 23 -1.82 1.00 3.31
C ILE A 23 -3.08 1.76 2.90
N LEU A 24 -4.17 1.07 2.54
CA LEU A 24 -5.44 1.71 2.19
C LEU A 24 -6.10 2.41 3.39
N ALA A 25 -6.03 1.81 4.58
CA ALA A 25 -6.68 2.31 5.78
C ALA A 25 -5.95 3.51 6.42
N TYR A 26 -4.62 3.49 6.43
CA TYR A 26 -3.83 4.49 7.17
C TYR A 26 -3.00 5.41 6.27
N GLY A 27 -2.79 5.02 5.02
CA GLY A 27 -1.99 5.74 4.05
C GLY A 27 -2.59 7.05 3.57
N ASN A 28 -1.78 7.79 2.84
CA ASN A 28 -2.21 8.94 2.08
C ASN A 28 -2.41 8.51 0.64
N ALA A 29 -3.39 9.12 -0.03
CA ALA A 29 -3.59 8.98 -1.47
C ALA A 29 -3.09 10.23 -2.19
N ARG A 30 -2.55 10.06 -3.39
CA ARG A 30 -2.30 11.16 -4.32
C ARG A 30 -2.69 10.75 -5.73
N ARG A 31 -3.44 11.63 -6.39
CA ARG A 31 -3.81 11.47 -7.80
C ARG A 31 -2.58 11.68 -8.69
N HIS A 32 -2.34 10.75 -9.61
CA HIS A 32 -1.25 10.80 -10.59
C HIS A 32 -1.62 9.97 -11.83
N ASP A 33 -1.48 10.55 -13.02
CA ASP A 33 -1.76 9.91 -14.31
C ASP A 33 -3.11 9.16 -14.38
N GLY A 34 -4.17 9.76 -13.84
CA GLY A 34 -5.52 9.19 -13.86
C GLY A 34 -5.76 8.04 -12.87
N ALA A 35 -4.86 7.84 -11.91
CA ALA A 35 -5.00 6.83 -10.86
C ALA A 35 -4.69 7.38 -9.47
N ASP A 36 -5.24 6.77 -8.43
CA ASP A 36 -4.93 7.12 -7.06
C ASP A 36 -3.81 6.24 -6.52
N VAL A 37 -2.72 6.88 -6.10
CA VAL A 37 -1.54 6.22 -5.56
C VAL A 37 -1.56 6.32 -4.05
N TYR A 38 -1.75 5.19 -3.37
CA TYR A 38 -1.74 5.09 -1.92
C TYR A 38 -0.36 4.70 -1.41
N TYR A 39 0.11 5.35 -0.35
CA TYR A 39 1.38 5.06 0.28
C TYR A 39 1.39 5.49 1.76
N LEU A 40 2.29 4.90 2.54
CA LEU A 40 2.53 5.34 3.91
C LEU A 40 3.70 6.33 3.96
N ASP A 41 3.45 7.51 4.53
CA ASP A 41 4.49 8.43 5.00
C ASP A 41 4.83 8.15 6.47
N LYS A 42 5.79 8.91 7.03
CA LYS A 42 6.21 8.73 8.43
C LYS A 42 5.04 8.85 9.42
N ARG A 43 4.13 9.82 9.22
CA ARG A 43 2.99 10.04 10.13
C ARG A 43 1.96 8.91 10.01
N ALA A 44 1.70 8.46 8.79
CA ALA A 44 0.81 7.36 8.49
C ALA A 44 1.32 6.04 9.07
N ARG A 45 2.63 5.79 9.05
CA ARG A 45 3.25 4.63 9.73
C ARG A 45 3.03 4.67 11.24
N CYS A 46 3.22 5.82 11.89
CA CYS A 46 2.95 5.95 13.32
C CYS A 46 1.48 5.68 13.65
N ARG A 47 0.53 6.16 12.83
CA ARG A 47 -0.90 5.85 13.00
C ARG A 47 -1.19 4.36 12.81
N ALA A 48 -0.61 3.74 11.78
CA ALA A 48 -0.77 2.31 11.51
C ALA A 48 -0.22 1.47 12.66
N GLU A 49 0.96 1.81 13.19
CA GLU A 49 1.55 1.12 14.34
C GLU A 49 0.66 1.23 15.59
N ALA A 50 0.17 2.44 15.89
CA ALA A 50 -0.70 2.67 17.04
C ALA A 50 -2.03 1.89 16.92
N ALA A 51 -2.62 1.83 15.72
CA ALA A 51 -3.90 1.16 15.50
C ALA A 51 -3.78 -0.38 15.40
N LEU A 52 -2.71 -0.89 14.80
CA LEU A 52 -2.49 -2.33 14.61
C LEU A 52 -1.86 -2.99 15.85
N GLY A 53 -1.16 -2.20 16.66
CA GLY A 53 -0.29 -2.69 17.72
C GLY A 53 1.04 -3.22 17.19
N ARG A 54 2.07 -3.17 18.04
CA ARG A 54 3.45 -3.50 17.69
C ARG A 54 3.63 -4.90 17.05
N PRO A 55 3.06 -5.99 17.59
CA PRO A 55 3.29 -7.34 17.03
C PRO A 55 2.75 -7.49 15.61
N ARG A 56 1.55 -6.94 15.34
CA ARG A 56 0.91 -6.99 14.03
C ARG A 56 1.64 -6.10 13.03
N TYR A 57 2.01 -4.88 13.47
CA TYR A 57 2.78 -3.95 12.65
C TYR A 57 4.11 -4.55 12.22
N CYS A 58 4.90 -5.14 13.12
CA CYS A 58 6.20 -5.74 12.79
C CYS A 58 6.10 -6.88 11.75
N ARG A 59 4.99 -7.65 11.72
CA ARG A 59 4.79 -8.72 10.72
C ARG A 59 4.66 -8.17 9.31
N ILE A 60 4.01 -7.02 9.15
CA ILE A 60 3.73 -6.43 7.82
C ILE A 60 4.65 -5.26 7.47
N GLU A 61 5.46 -4.79 8.42
CA GLU A 61 6.26 -3.57 8.31
C GLU A 61 7.08 -3.50 7.02
N LYS A 62 7.71 -4.61 6.61
CA LYS A 62 8.51 -4.68 5.38
C LYS A 62 7.67 -4.43 4.13
N ALA A 63 6.41 -4.85 4.12
CA ALA A 63 5.49 -4.64 3.01
C ALA A 63 4.84 -3.24 3.03
N LEU A 64 4.85 -2.54 4.18
CA LEU A 64 4.31 -1.18 4.32
C LEU A 64 5.13 -0.10 3.59
N ASP A 65 6.36 -0.41 3.17
CA ASP A 65 7.12 0.40 2.22
C ASP A 65 6.71 0.16 0.77
N SER A 66 5.46 -0.25 0.53
CA SER A 66 4.86 -0.34 -0.79
C SER A 66 3.98 0.87 -1.11
N TYR A 67 3.72 1.06 -2.40
CA TYR A 67 2.62 1.89 -2.88
C TYR A 67 1.63 1.04 -3.67
N LEU A 68 0.38 1.47 -3.65
CA LEU A 68 -0.75 0.85 -4.33
C LEU A 68 -1.28 1.83 -5.38
N VAL A 69 -1.69 1.33 -6.53
CA VAL A 69 -2.29 2.13 -7.60
C VAL A 69 -3.71 1.63 -7.82
N LEU A 70 -4.68 2.50 -7.58
CA LEU A 70 -6.10 2.23 -7.73
C LEU A 70 -6.63 2.99 -8.96
N ALA A 71 -7.49 2.33 -9.74
CA ALA A 71 -8.27 2.99 -10.77
C ALA A 71 -9.39 3.84 -10.14
N ASP A 72 -10.04 4.66 -10.97
CA ASP A 72 -11.17 5.49 -10.56
C ASP A 72 -12.37 4.68 -10.02
N ASP A 73 -12.49 3.41 -10.39
CA ASP A 73 -13.50 2.48 -9.89
C ASP A 73 -13.14 1.84 -8.52
N GLY A 74 -11.97 2.19 -7.96
CA GLY A 74 -11.45 1.61 -6.72
C GLY A 74 -10.83 0.22 -6.89
N SER A 75 -10.61 -0.24 -8.11
CA SER A 75 -9.89 -1.49 -8.39
C SER A 75 -8.40 -1.30 -8.21
N LEU A 76 -7.77 -2.16 -7.42
CA LEU A 76 -6.31 -2.21 -7.30
C LEU A 76 -5.73 -2.74 -8.62
N ILE A 77 -5.03 -1.86 -9.33
CA ILE A 77 -4.37 -2.17 -10.61
C ILE A 77 -3.00 -2.78 -10.34
N THR A 78 -2.19 -2.17 -9.46
CA THR A 78 -0.84 -2.66 -9.16
C THR A 78 -0.40 -2.31 -7.75
N ALA A 79 0.60 -3.04 -7.25
CA ALA A 79 1.28 -2.78 -5.99
C ALA A 79 2.79 -2.99 -6.19
N ALA A 80 3.62 -2.13 -5.59
CA ALA A 80 5.07 -2.25 -5.69
C ALA A 80 5.80 -1.67 -4.48
N HIS A 81 6.97 -2.22 -4.17
CA HIS A 81 7.88 -1.65 -3.18
C HIS A 81 8.40 -0.29 -3.63
N ARG A 82 8.47 0.65 -2.70
CA ARG A 82 8.99 2.00 -2.88
C ARG A 82 10.50 2.01 -2.62
N LEU A 83 11.27 1.77 -3.68
CA LEU A 83 12.74 1.81 -3.62
C LEU A 83 13.30 3.25 -3.62
N ARG A 84 12.49 4.22 -4.07
CA ARG A 84 12.83 5.65 -4.16
C ARG A 84 11.63 6.49 -3.76
N ARG A 85 11.86 7.76 -3.40
CA ARG A 85 10.77 8.72 -3.14
C ARG A 85 9.86 8.80 -4.37
N LEU A 86 8.55 8.66 -4.13
CA LEU A 86 7.54 8.82 -5.18
C LEU A 86 7.65 10.23 -5.74
N LYS A 87 7.78 10.30 -7.07
CA LYS A 87 7.68 11.54 -7.85
C LYS A 87 6.30 11.50 -8.49
N PHE A 88 5.60 12.60 -8.37
CA PHE A 88 4.24 12.79 -8.83
C PHE A 88 4.18 14.08 -9.63
#